data_AF-A0A7S1NP93-F1
#
_entry.id   AF-A0A7S1NP93-F1
#
_cell.length_a   1.000
_cell.length_b   1.000
_cell.length_c   1.000
_cell.angle_alpha   90.00
_cell.angle_beta   90.00
_cell.angle_gamma   90.00
#
_symmetry.space_group_name_H-M   'P 1'
#
loop_
_entity.id
_entity.type
_entity.pdbx_description
1 polymer ?
#
loop_
_entity_poly.entity_id
_entity_poly.type
_entity_poly.pdbx_seq_one_letter_code
_entity_poly.pdbx_strand_id
1 'polypeptide(L)'
;DVLITHTPPHGILDSCDVGLAQGQPMGDEELRKALRKLKPVLHTFGHVHRQRGVVADRSTVYVNAACADRGPDLPMRTAIVVDLDPGRLPHRPRPQGQG
;
A
#
# COMPACT_ATOMS: atom_id res chain seq x y z
N ASP A 1 10.17 2.46 12.97
CA ASP A 1 9.61 1.08 12.88
C ASP A 1 9.02 0.79 11.51
N VAL A 2 9.21 -0.44 11.04
CA VAL A 2 8.70 -0.95 9.75
C VAL A 2 7.94 -2.26 10.00
N LEU A 3 6.74 -2.40 9.45
CA LEU A 3 5.98 -3.64 9.42
C LEU A 3 5.91 -4.18 7.99
N ILE A 4 6.02 -5.50 7.83
CA ILE A 4 5.92 -6.18 6.54
C ILE A 4 4.88 -7.29 6.66
N THR A 5 3.89 -7.31 5.76
CA THR A 5 2.90 -8.40 5.64
C THR A 5 2.73 -8.80 4.18
N HIS A 6 2.15 -9.97 3.89
CA HIS A 6 1.81 -10.31 2.50
C HIS A 6 0.51 -9.60 2.07
N THR A 7 -0.56 -9.81 2.85
CA THR A 7 -1.90 -9.27 2.59
C THR A 7 -2.01 -7.80 3.02
N PRO A 8 -2.73 -6.96 2.27
CA PRO A 8 -3.02 -5.59 2.68
C PRO A 8 -3.92 -5.54 3.92
N PRO A 9 -3.86 -4.45 4.71
CA PRO A 9 -4.86 -4.18 5.72
C PRO A 9 -6.15 -3.66 5.07
N HIS A 10 -7.28 -3.94 5.70
CA HIS A 10 -8.59 -3.54 5.19
C HIS A 10 -8.68 -2.03 4.91
N GLY A 11 -9.14 -1.69 3.70
CA GLY A 11 -9.37 -0.33 3.23
C GLY A 11 -8.11 0.45 2.81
N ILE A 12 -6.96 -0.21 2.66
CA ILE A 12 -5.70 0.41 2.22
C ILE A 12 -5.14 -0.38 1.04
N LEU A 13 -5.25 0.18 -0.17
CA LEU A 13 -4.70 -0.42 -1.40
C LEU A 13 -5.12 -1.90 -1.59
N ASP A 14 -6.37 -2.21 -1.23
CA ASP A 14 -6.89 -3.57 -1.10
C ASP A 14 -8.14 -3.86 -1.95
N SER A 15 -8.52 -2.95 -2.84
CA SER A 15 -9.69 -3.14 -3.71
C SER A 15 -9.43 -4.26 -4.72
N CYS A 16 -10.30 -5.26 -4.70
CA CYS A 16 -10.34 -6.34 -5.68
C CYS A 16 -10.47 -5.79 -7.10
N ASP A 17 -9.76 -6.42 -8.01
CA ASP A 17 -9.64 -6.00 -9.41
C ASP A 17 -10.21 -7.01 -10.41
N VAL A 18 -10.93 -8.04 -9.92
CA VAL A 18 -11.42 -9.14 -10.75
C VAL A 18 -12.83 -9.60 -10.34
N GLY A 19 -13.63 -9.98 -11.35
CA GLY A 19 -14.91 -10.66 -11.17
C GLY A 19 -15.99 -9.85 -10.44
N LEU A 20 -16.96 -10.55 -9.86
CA LEU A 20 -18.11 -9.96 -9.16
C LEU A 20 -17.73 -9.17 -7.90
N ALA A 21 -16.53 -9.40 -7.36
CA ALA A 21 -16.00 -8.68 -6.21
C ALA A 21 -15.24 -7.41 -6.59
N GLN A 22 -15.18 -7.03 -7.87
CA GLN A 22 -14.43 -5.85 -8.30
C GLN A 22 -14.83 -4.59 -7.50
N GLY A 23 -13.82 -3.89 -6.99
CA GLY A 23 -13.99 -2.71 -6.14
C GLY A 23 -14.24 -3.02 -4.66
N GLN A 24 -14.52 -4.27 -4.28
CA GLN A 24 -14.68 -4.65 -2.87
C GLN A 24 -13.32 -4.77 -2.17
N PRO A 25 -13.21 -4.39 -0.90
CA PRO A 25 -11.98 -4.55 -0.12
C PRO A 25 -11.70 -6.04 0.16
N MET A 26 -10.43 -6.44 0.00
CA MET A 26 -9.94 -7.79 0.32
C MET A 26 -8.96 -7.80 1.48
N GLY A 27 -8.68 -6.64 2.08
CA GLY A 27 -7.71 -6.52 3.16
C GLY A 27 -8.22 -7.03 4.50
N ASP A 28 -7.27 -7.34 5.38
CA ASP A 28 -7.53 -7.89 6.72
C ASP A 28 -7.94 -6.79 7.71
N GLU A 29 -9.13 -6.94 8.31
CA GLU A 29 -9.68 -5.99 9.27
C GLU A 29 -8.95 -5.99 10.62
N GLU A 30 -8.48 -7.15 11.09
CA GLU A 30 -7.73 -7.28 12.33
C GLU A 30 -6.33 -6.68 12.19
N LEU A 31 -5.70 -6.87 11.04
CA LEU A 31 -4.45 -6.17 10.71
C LEU A 31 -4.66 -4.65 10.72
N ARG A 32 -5.77 -4.17 10.15
CA ARG A 32 -6.10 -2.74 10.18
C ARG A 32 -6.33 -2.23 11.61
N LYS A 33 -6.95 -3.02 12.49
CA LYS A 33 -7.10 -2.71 13.93
C LYS A 33 -5.74 -2.66 14.64
N ALA A 34 -4.85 -3.60 14.36
CA ALA A 34 -3.51 -3.64 14.94
C ALA A 34 -2.66 -2.43 14.52
N LEU A 35 -2.70 -2.06 13.24
CA LEU A 35 -1.97 -0.89 12.71
C LEU A 35 -2.36 0.42 13.37
N ARG A 36 -3.65 0.61 13.69
CA ARG A 36 -4.10 1.81 14.43
C ARG A 36 -3.49 1.93 15.83
N LYS A 37 -3.10 0.81 16.44
CA LYS A 37 -2.45 0.75 17.75
C LYS A 37 -0.93 0.88 17.62
N LEU A 38 -0.32 0.11 16.72
CA LEU A 38 1.13 0.02 16.55
C LEU A 38 1.72 1.27 15.90
N LYS A 39 1.02 1.88 14.93
CA LYS A 39 1.44 3.09 14.20
C LYS A 39 2.88 3.02 13.67
N PRO A 40 3.25 1.98 12.90
CA PRO A 40 4.60 1.91 12.33
C PRO A 40 4.82 3.09 11.36
N VAL A 41 6.05 3.52 11.18
CA VAL A 41 6.39 4.60 10.22
C VAL A 41 6.12 4.14 8.79
N LEU A 42 6.39 2.86 8.51
CA LEU A 42 6.12 2.20 7.24
C LEU A 42 5.43 0.86 7.47
N HIS A 43 4.38 0.59 6.69
CA HIS A 43 3.82 -0.75 6.50
C HIS A 43 3.84 -1.10 5.01
N THR A 44 4.59 -2.13 4.64
CA THR A 44 4.65 -2.60 3.24
C THR A 44 4.03 -3.98 3.09
N PHE A 45 3.36 -4.18 1.97
CA PHE A 45 2.63 -5.40 1.62
C PHE A 45 2.51 -5.57 0.11
N GLY A 46 1.79 -6.60 -0.36
CA GLY A 46 1.56 -6.86 -1.77
C GLY A 46 0.16 -7.39 -2.05
N HIS A 47 0.08 -8.53 -2.75
CA HIS A 47 -1.14 -9.30 -3.03
C HIS A 47 -2.11 -8.68 -4.05
N VAL A 48 -2.47 -7.41 -3.92
CA VAL A 48 -3.45 -6.76 -4.81
C VAL A 48 -2.73 -6.01 -5.92
N HIS A 49 -2.39 -6.74 -6.98
CA HIS A 49 -1.49 -6.28 -8.06
C HIS A 49 -1.89 -4.95 -8.70
N ARG A 50 -3.19 -4.71 -8.95
CA ARG A 50 -3.68 -3.46 -9.53
C ARG A 50 -3.74 -2.28 -8.57
N GLN A 51 -3.59 -2.54 -7.27
CA GLN A 51 -3.55 -1.50 -6.24
C GLN A 51 -2.11 -1.20 -5.80
N ARG A 52 -1.09 -1.60 -6.58
CA ARG A 52 0.30 -1.18 -6.35
C ARG A 52 0.35 0.34 -6.21
N GLY A 53 0.98 0.83 -5.15
CA GLY A 53 1.04 2.26 -4.89
C GLY A 53 1.49 2.60 -3.48
N VAL A 54 1.46 3.90 -3.19
CA VAL A 54 1.84 4.46 -1.90
C VAL A 54 0.73 5.37 -1.42
N VAL A 55 0.25 5.16 -0.19
CA VAL A 55 -0.66 6.08 0.51
C VAL A 55 -0.15 6.30 1.91
N ALA A 56 -0.58 7.38 2.57
CA ALA A 56 -0.19 7.64 3.94
C ALA A 56 -1.38 8.16 4.74
N ASP A 57 -1.39 7.83 6.03
CA ASP A 57 -2.18 8.55 7.02
C ASP A 57 -1.27 9.45 7.86
N ARG A 58 -1.77 9.92 9.01
CA ARG A 58 -1.01 10.84 9.88
C ARG A 58 0.23 10.19 10.52
N SER A 59 0.30 8.87 10.59
CA SER A 59 1.34 8.13 11.31
C SER A 59 2.11 7.14 10.45
N THR A 60 1.48 6.58 9.43
CA THR A 60 2.01 5.42 8.70
C THR A 60 1.97 5.67 7.21
N VAL A 61 3.10 5.42 6.55
CA VAL A 61 3.17 5.24 5.10
C VAL A 61 2.84 3.78 4.79
N TYR A 62 1.93 3.56 3.85
CA TYR A 62 1.53 2.24 3.38
C TYR A 62 2.00 2.05 1.94
N VAL A 63 2.65 0.93 1.67
CA VAL A 63 3.21 0.61 0.35
C VAL A 63 2.68 -0.75 -0.09
N ASN A 64 1.85 -0.75 -1.14
CA ASN A 64 1.59 -1.96 -1.89
C ASN A 64 2.70 -2.11 -2.95
N ALA A 65 3.66 -2.98 -2.66
CA ALA A 65 4.84 -3.27 -3.45
C ALA A 65 4.62 -4.43 -4.45
N ALA A 66 3.37 -4.77 -4.80
CA ALA A 66 3.08 -5.81 -5.78
C ALA A 66 3.85 -5.56 -7.09
N CYS A 67 4.82 -6.42 -7.38
CA CYS A 67 5.80 -6.21 -8.44
C CYS A 67 5.41 -6.88 -9.76
N ALA A 68 4.70 -8.00 -9.72
CA ALA A 68 4.18 -8.66 -10.92
C ALA A 68 2.86 -8.01 -11.36
N ASP A 69 2.56 -8.11 -12.65
CA ASP A 69 1.22 -7.89 -13.17
C ASP A 69 0.55 -9.23 -13.48
N ARG A 70 -0.77 -9.24 -13.69
CA ARG A 70 -1.51 -10.48 -13.94
C ARG A 70 -1.30 -10.92 -15.40
N GLY A 71 -0.20 -11.63 -15.67
CA GLY A 71 0.12 -12.21 -16.97
C GLY A 71 1.51 -12.88 -16.97
N PRO A 72 1.69 -14.03 -17.66
CA PRO A 72 2.92 -14.83 -17.58
C PRO A 72 4.17 -14.10 -18.09
N ASP A 73 4.01 -13.14 -18.99
CA ASP A 73 5.11 -12.44 -19.67
C ASP A 73 5.11 -10.92 -19.43
N LEU A 74 4.36 -10.44 -18.43
CA LEU A 74 4.34 -9.02 -18.11
C LEU A 74 5.59 -8.64 -17.31
N PRO A 75 6.28 -7.53 -17.68
CA PRO A 75 7.51 -7.14 -17.01
C PRO A 75 7.25 -6.85 -15.54
N MET A 76 8.23 -7.19 -14.69
CA MET A 76 8.18 -6.77 -13.30
C MET A 76 8.20 -5.25 -13.21
N ARG A 77 7.31 -4.71 -12.39
CA ARG A 77 7.30 -3.28 -12.08
C ARG A 77 8.53 -2.92 -11.27
N THR A 78 9.03 -1.70 -11.50
CA THR A 78 10.20 -1.16 -10.82
C THR A 78 10.01 -1.15 -9.30
N ALA A 79 11.11 -1.11 -8.55
CA ALA A 79 11.06 -0.97 -7.10
C ALA A 79 10.39 0.36 -6.71
N ILE A 80 9.63 0.34 -5.61
CA ILE A 80 9.20 1.57 -4.94
C ILE A 80 10.31 1.91 -3.95
N VAL A 81 10.94 3.08 -4.12
CA VAL A 81 11.93 3.61 -3.19
C VAL A 81 11.22 4.53 -2.20
N VAL A 82 11.41 4.28 -0.91
CA VAL A 82 10.83 5.09 0.17
C VAL A 82 11.93 5.55 1.09
N ASP A 83 12.10 6.86 1.19
CA ASP A 83 12.98 7.48 2.18
C ASP A 83 12.21 7.64 3.50
N LEU A 84 12.68 6.96 4.54
CA LEU A 84 12.10 7.07 5.88
C LEU A 84 12.91 8.08 6.68
N ASP A 85 12.36 9.28 6.85
CA ASP A 85 12.85 10.25 7.83
C ASP A 85 12.00 10.14 9.11
N PRO A 86 12.53 9.54 10.20
CA PRO A 86 11.78 9.37 11.43
C PRO A 86 11.43 10.70 12.13
N GLY A 87 12.03 11.83 11.73
CA GLY A 87 11.74 13.16 12.27
C GLY A 87 10.70 13.97 11.48
N ARG A 88 10.26 13.48 10.32
CA ARG A 88 9.38 14.21 9.39
C ARG A 88 8.11 13.41 9.13
N LEU A 89 7.04 13.72 9.85
CA LEU A 89 5.70 13.17 9.56
C LEU A 89 5.38 13.35 8.07
N PRO A 90 4.71 12.39 7.40
CA PRO A 90 4.53 12.41 5.96
C PRO A 90 3.72 13.64 5.54
N HIS A 91 4.40 14.62 4.95
CA HIS A 91 3.75 15.72 4.25
C HIS A 91 3.05 15.14 3.01
N ARG A 92 1.75 15.45 2.89
CA ARG A 92 0.90 15.14 1.73
C ARG A 92 1.65 15.42 0.42
N PRO A 93 1.72 14.48 -0.54
CA PRO A 93 2.35 14.77 -1.83
C PRO A 93 1.62 15.92 -2.51
N ARG A 94 2.37 16.89 -3.04
CA ARG A 94 1.80 18.00 -3.81
C ARG A 94 1.09 17.43 -5.05
N PRO A 95 -0.10 17.94 -5.41
CA PRO A 95 -0.68 17.59 -6.70
C PRO A 95 0.30 18.01 -7.80
N GLN A 96 0.66 17.08 -8.68
CA GLN A 96 1.38 17.42 -9.90
C GLN A 96 0.44 18.32 -10.71
N GLY A 97 0.81 19.59 -10.83
CA GLY A 97 0.10 20.54 -11.67
C GLY A 97 0.16 20.03 -13.11
N GLN A 98 -1.01 19.93 -13.73
CA GLN A 98 -1.14 19.81 -15.17
C GLN A 98 -0.72 21.16 -15.76
N GLY A 99 0.40 21.15 -16.50
CA GLY A 99 0.72 22.18 -17.49
C GLY A 99 0.15 21.78 -18.84
#